data_AF-A0A1G7LFV3-F1
#
_entry.id   AF-A0A1G7LFV3-F1
#
_cell.length_a   1.000
_cell.length_b   1.000
_cell.length_c   1.000
_cell.angle_alpha   90.00
_cell.angle_beta   90.00
_cell.angle_gamma   90.00
#
_symmetry.space_group_name_H-M   'P 1'
#
loop_
_entity.id
_entity.type
_entity.pdbx_description
1 polymer ?
#
loop_
_entity_poly.entity_id
_entity_poly.type
_entity_poly.pdbx_seq_one_letter_code
_entity_poly.pdbx_strand_id
1 'polypeptide(L)'
;MVSPQRARRINAVMMTCGHYDGSGEFAFRVGLPGKSGVGGGILAIAPCKASIAVWSPGLNARGNSQLGTLALERLVQRTGWSVFDPG
;
A
#
# COMPACT_ATOMS: atom_id res chain seq x y z
N MET A 1 -4.82 10.09 18.12
CA MET A 1 -5.42 10.29 16.78
C MET A 1 -4.78 11.50 16.10
N VAL A 2 -4.71 11.53 14.76
CA VAL A 2 -4.11 12.64 13.99
C VAL A 2 -5.18 13.46 13.28
N SER A 3 -4.89 14.73 12.97
CA SER A 3 -5.83 15.59 12.23
C SER A 3 -6.03 15.10 10.78
N PRO A 4 -7.17 15.41 10.14
CA PRO A 4 -7.42 15.02 8.74
C PRO A 4 -6.33 15.52 7.77
N GLN A 5 -5.81 16.73 7.99
CA GLN A 5 -4.72 17.29 7.19
C GLN A 5 -3.42 16.49 7.37
N ARG A 6 -3.10 16.07 8.60
CA ARG A 6 -1.93 15.21 8.87
C ARG A 6 -2.13 13.82 8.27
N ALA A 7 -3.32 13.23 8.37
CA ALA A 7 -3.63 11.94 7.76
C ALA A 7 -3.45 11.98 6.23
N ARG A 8 -3.94 13.04 5.55
CA ARG A 8 -3.71 13.24 4.11
C ARG A 8 -2.22 13.30 3.77
N ARG A 9 -1.40 14.02 4.56
CA ARG A 9 0.06 14.09 4.36
C ARG A 9 0.73 12.73 4.56
N ILE A 10 0.36 11.99 5.61
CA ILE A 10 0.90 10.65 5.88
C ILE A 10 0.57 9.72 4.71
N ASN A 11 -0.68 9.70 4.25
CA ASN A 11 -1.10 8.88 3.11
C ASN A 11 -0.37 9.24 1.82
N ALA A 12 -0.14 10.54 1.55
CA ALA A 12 0.64 10.97 0.40
C ALA A 12 2.08 10.43 0.45
N VAL A 13 2.75 10.56 1.61
CA VAL A 13 4.12 10.04 1.78
C VAL A 13 4.17 8.51 1.70
N MET A 14 3.21 7.81 2.30
CA MET A 14 3.09 6.35 2.16
C MET A 14 2.94 5.95 0.69
N MET A 15 2.13 6.69 -0.08
CA MET A 15 1.93 6.42 -1.50
C MET A 15 3.22 6.58 -2.32
N THR A 16 3.99 7.65 -2.07
CA THR A 16 5.14 7.99 -2.91
C THR A 16 6.46 7.38 -2.45
N CYS A 17 6.59 7.07 -1.16
CA CYS A 17 7.86 6.68 -0.53
C CYS A 17 7.75 5.38 0.29
N GLY A 18 6.62 4.70 0.26
CA GLY A 18 6.32 3.61 1.17
C GLY A 18 7.05 2.30 0.93
N HIS A 19 7.55 2.09 -0.29
CA HIS A 19 7.97 0.78 -0.82
C HIS A 19 9.38 0.82 -1.43
N TYR A 20 10.27 1.67 -0.89
CA TYR A 20 11.63 1.88 -1.43
C TYR A 20 11.54 2.28 -2.92
N ASP A 21 12.45 1.75 -3.75
CA ASP A 21 12.44 1.91 -5.21
C ASP A 21 11.21 1.29 -5.89
N GLY A 22 10.41 0.52 -5.15
CA GLY A 22 9.16 -0.09 -5.62
C GLY A 22 7.91 0.79 -5.48
N SER A 23 8.02 2.01 -4.95
CA SER A 23 6.84 2.86 -4.64
C SER A 23 6.01 3.21 -5.86
N GLY A 24 6.63 3.53 -7.00
CA GLY A 24 5.90 3.81 -8.25
C GLY A 24 5.15 2.60 -8.80
N GLU A 25 5.78 1.41 -8.78
CA GLU A 25 5.13 0.18 -9.24
C GLU A 25 4.00 -0.25 -8.30
N PHE A 26 4.20 -0.13 -6.98
CA PHE A 26 3.17 -0.41 -5.99
C PHE A 26 1.97 0.53 -6.15
N ALA A 27 2.23 1.83 -6.34
CA ALA A 27 1.19 2.81 -6.63
C ALA A 27 0.39 2.44 -7.89
N PHE A 28 1.06 2.00 -8.96
CA PHE A 28 0.39 1.60 -10.20
C PHE A 28 -0.44 0.33 -10.05
N ARG A 29 0.09 -0.72 -9.40
CA ARG A 29 -0.58 -2.03 -9.29
C ARG A 29 -1.63 -2.10 -8.19
N VAL A 30 -1.39 -1.41 -7.07
CA VAL A 30 -2.26 -1.46 -5.89
C VAL A 30 -3.09 -0.19 -5.74
N GLY A 31 -2.57 0.99 -6.08
CA GLY A 31 -3.37 2.22 -6.03
C GLY A 31 -3.75 2.69 -4.62
N LEU A 32 -3.09 2.18 -3.57
CA LEU A 32 -3.37 2.55 -2.17
C LEU A 32 -2.09 3.03 -1.47
N PRO A 33 -2.17 4.02 -0.56
CA PRO A 33 -1.08 4.37 0.34
C PRO A 33 -0.56 3.15 1.10
N GLY A 34 0.72 2.82 0.95
CA GLY A 34 1.33 1.62 1.52
C GLY A 34 2.62 1.90 2.30
N LYS A 35 2.98 1.02 3.23
CA LYS A 35 4.33 0.98 3.82
C LYS A 35 4.78 -0.47 3.96
N SER A 36 5.90 -0.80 3.31
CA SER A 36 6.56 -2.09 3.42
C SER A 36 7.62 -2.11 4.53
N GLY A 37 7.90 -3.28 5.09
CA GLY A 37 9.02 -3.52 6.00
C GLY A 37 9.73 -4.83 5.69
N VAL A 38 11.05 -4.87 5.90
CA VAL A 38 11.92 -6.03 5.62
C VAL A 38 11.53 -7.31 6.39
N GLY A 39 10.73 -7.20 7.46
CA GLY A 39 10.10 -8.34 8.13
C GLY A 39 8.99 -9.02 7.31
N GLY A 40 8.73 -8.57 6.08
CA GLY A 40 7.73 -9.12 5.17
C GLY A 40 6.31 -8.54 5.35
N GLY A 41 6.16 -7.52 6.19
CA GLY A 41 4.88 -6.85 6.42
C GLY A 41 4.63 -5.71 5.43
N ILE A 42 3.37 -5.52 5.02
CA ILE A 42 2.90 -4.33 4.32
C ILE A 42 1.63 -3.83 4.99
N LEU A 43 1.62 -2.55 5.38
CA LEU A 43 0.43 -1.82 5.81
C LEU A 43 -0.09 -0.99 4.63
N ALA A 44 -1.36 -1.13 4.28
CA ALA A 44 -2.02 -0.33 3.25
C ALA A 44 -3.29 0.33 3.78
N ILE A 45 -3.59 1.54 3.30
CA ILE A 45 -4.77 2.31 3.72
C ILE A 45 -5.68 2.52 2.52
N ALA A 46 -6.93 2.05 2.63
CA ALA A 46 -8.02 2.42 1.73
C ALA A 46 -8.83 3.54 2.41
N PRO A 47 -8.65 4.82 2.02
CA PRO A 47 -9.30 5.94 2.71
C PRO A 47 -10.81 5.75 2.82
N CYS A 48 -11.35 5.96 4.02
CA CYS A 48 -12.77 5.79 4.35
C CYS A 48 -13.33 4.36 4.17
N LYS A 49 -12.49 3.36 3.87
CA LYS A 49 -12.92 1.98 3.60
C LYS A 49 -12.28 0.98 4.56
N ALA A 50 -10.95 0.95 4.67
CA ALA A 50 -10.24 -0.03 5.49
C ALA A 50 -8.78 0.34 5.78
N SER A 51 -8.24 -0.24 6.85
CA SER A 51 -6.80 -0.41 7.07
C SER A 51 -6.46 -1.89 6.87
N ILE A 52 -5.46 -2.18 6.05
CA ILE A 52 -5.13 -3.54 5.61
C ILE A 52 -3.70 -3.85 6.02
N ALA A 53 -3.49 -4.97 6.70
CA ALA A 53 -2.17 -5.50 6.99
C ALA A 53 -2.02 -6.85 6.29
N VAL A 54 -0.92 -7.03 5.55
CA VAL A 54 -0.52 -8.31 4.97
C VAL A 54 0.88 -8.65 5.45
N TRP A 55 1.16 -9.94 5.59
CA TRP A 55 2.46 -10.41 6.01
C TRP A 55 2.85 -11.68 5.25
N SER A 56 4.05 -11.66 4.68
CA SER A 56 4.72 -12.82 4.11
C SER A 56 6.23 -12.55 4.07
N PRO A 57 7.06 -13.41 4.68
CA PRO A 57 8.49 -13.16 4.82
C PRO A 57 9.27 -13.17 3.49
N GLY A 58 8.77 -13.84 2.45
CA GLY A 58 9.42 -13.87 1.14
C GLY A 58 9.45 -12.50 0.46
N LEU A 59 10.64 -11.91 0.37
CA LEU A 59 10.86 -10.61 -0.27
C LEU A 59 11.21 -10.77 -1.76
N ASN A 60 10.88 -9.76 -2.55
CA ASN A 60 11.33 -9.63 -3.93
C ASN A 60 12.66 -8.87 -4.02
N ALA A 61 13.17 -8.70 -5.25
CA ALA A 61 14.44 -8.00 -5.50
C ALA A 61 14.49 -6.54 -4.98
N ARG A 62 13.33 -5.93 -4.67
CA ARG A 62 13.22 -4.57 -4.13
C ARG A 62 13.02 -4.54 -2.61
N GLY A 63 13.15 -5.68 -1.93
CA GLY A 63 12.98 -5.80 -0.49
C GLY A 63 11.52 -5.72 0.00
N ASN A 64 10.55 -5.83 -0.91
CA ASN A 64 9.13 -5.81 -0.58
C ASN A 64 8.57 -7.24 -0.50
N SER A 65 7.59 -7.49 0.37
CA SER A 65 6.92 -8.80 0.45
C SER A 65 6.27 -9.16 -0.89
N GLN A 66 6.75 -10.22 -1.55
CA GLN A 66 6.29 -10.63 -2.87
C GLN A 66 4.81 -11.07 -2.82
N LEU A 67 4.49 -12.02 -1.95
CA LEU A 67 3.13 -12.51 -1.79
C LEU A 67 2.21 -11.47 -1.14
N GLY A 68 2.73 -10.64 -0.23
CA GLY A 68 1.96 -9.53 0.36
C GLY A 68 1.52 -8.52 -0.70
N THR A 69 2.41 -8.16 -1.62
CA THR A 69 2.10 -7.24 -2.72
C THR A 69 1.05 -7.85 -3.66
N LEU A 70 1.20 -9.12 -4.04
CA LEU A 70 0.22 -9.83 -4.88
C LEU A 70 -1.16 -9.96 -4.20
N ALA A 71 -1.19 -10.18 -2.89
CA ALA A 71 -2.44 -10.24 -2.13
C ALA A 71 -3.18 -8.89 -2.15
N LEU A 72 -2.45 -7.78 -1.99
CA LEU A 72 -3.03 -6.43 -2.06
C LEU A 72 -3.53 -6.09 -3.47
N GLU A 73 -2.78 -6.44 -4.51
CA GLU A 73 -3.22 -6.28 -5.90
C GLU A 73 -4.52 -7.03 -6.18
N ARG A 74 -4.62 -8.31 -5.76
CA ARG A 74 -5.86 -9.10 -5.90
C ARG A 74 -7.01 -8.52 -5.09
N LEU A 75 -6.73 -7.96 -3.91
CA LEU A 75 -7.75 -7.31 -3.09
C LEU A 75 -8.35 -6.12 -3.84
N VAL A 76 -7.52 -5.20 -4.32
CA VAL A 76 -8.01 -3.99 -5.00
C VAL A 76 -8.71 -4.29 -6.33
N GLN A 77 -8.27 -5.32 -7.06
CA GLN A 77 -8.96 -5.81 -8.26
C GLN A 77 -10.37 -6.32 -7.96
N ARG A 78 -10.57 -6.97 -6.81
CA ARG A 78 -11.88 -7.49 -6.41
C ARG A 78 -12.81 -6.43 -5.82
N THR A 79 -12.25 -5.36 -5.26
CA THR A 79 -13.01 -4.35 -4.53
C THR A 79 -13.18 -3.03 -5.28
N GLY A 80 -12.39 -2.79 -6.34
CA GLY A 80 -12.33 -1.48 -7.01
C GLY A 80 -11.81 -0.39 -6.07
N TRP A 81 -10.86 -0.72 -5.20
CA TRP A 81 -10.31 0.25 -4.25
C TRP A 81 -9.01 0.83 -4.76
N SER A 82 -9.07 2.07 -5.23
CA SER A 82 -7.90 2.84 -5.62
C SER A 82 -8.11 4.31 -5.26
N VAL A 83 -7.04 5.03 -4.92
CA VAL A 83 -7.08 6.51 -4.80
C VAL A 83 -7.09 7.21 -6.16
N PHE A 84 -6.91 6.45 -7.24
CA PHE A 84 -6.95 6.93 -8.62
C PHE A 84 -8.25 6.56 -9.35
N ASP A 85 -9.13 5.76 -8.72
CA ASP A 85 -10.41 5.43 -9.33
C ASP A 85 -11.29 6.70 -9.37
N PRO A 86 -11.94 7.02 -10.51
CA PRO A 86 -12.77 8.22 -10.63
C PRO A 86 -14.08 8.17 -9.82
N GLY A 87 -14.42 7.03 -9.21
CA GLY A 87 -15.65 6.82 -8.43
C GLY A 87 -16.72 6.06 -9.21
#